data_AF-A0AAW1E3F9-F1
#
_entry.id   AF-A0AAW1E3F9-F1
#
_cell.length_a   1.000
_cell.length_b   1.000
_cell.length_c   1.000
_cell.angle_alpha   90.00
_cell.angle_beta   90.00
_cell.angle_gamma   90.00
#
_symmetry.space_group_name_H-M   'P 1'
#
loop_
_entity.id
_entity.type
_entity.pdbx_description
1 polymer ?
#
loop_
_entity_poly.entity_id
_entity_poly.type
_entity_poly.pdbx_seq_one_letter_code
_entity_poly.pdbx_strand_id
1 'polypeptide(L)'
;MEVCTGHAQLLDLAQAVDRTMKEFRLETFYTEPSFHVSLAWCVGDLTGQMEECIQEMQRLIDDHEEGPFLLRLDCVELRCSTGNKTFRFPLEP
;
A
#
# COMPACT_ATOMS: atom_id res chain seq x y z
N MET A 1 6.78 -1.46 3.13
CA MET A 1 7.06 -2.66 2.30
C MET A 1 6.32 -2.47 0.98
N GLU A 2 7.06 -2.32 -0.12
CA GLU A 2 6.47 -1.98 -1.43
C GLU A 2 5.85 -3.20 -2.11
N VAL A 3 4.79 -2.96 -2.89
CA VAL A 3 4.13 -4.01 -3.67
C VAL A 3 4.94 -4.29 -4.93
N CYS A 4 5.44 -5.52 -5.05
CA CYS A 4 6.10 -6.00 -6.28
C CYS A 4 5.08 -6.66 -7.23
N THR A 5 4.55 -7.83 -6.83
CA THR A 5 3.52 -8.54 -7.61
C THR A 5 2.13 -8.01 -7.24
N GLY A 6 1.27 -7.77 -8.23
CA GLY A 6 -0.07 -7.21 -8.01
C GLY A 6 -0.21 -5.71 -8.32
N HIS A 7 0.87 -5.03 -8.70
CA HIS A 7 0.87 -3.59 -8.95
C HIS A 7 -0.13 -3.17 -10.03
N ALA A 8 -0.20 -3.90 -11.15
CA ALA A 8 -1.14 -3.60 -12.24
C ALA A 8 -2.61 -3.70 -11.78
N GLN A 9 -2.94 -4.72 -10.98
CA GLN A 9 -4.27 -4.91 -10.42
C GLN A 9 -4.66 -3.76 -9.48
N LEU A 10 -3.72 -3.29 -8.65
CA LEU A 10 -3.95 -2.13 -7.78
C LEU A 10 -4.10 -0.83 -8.58
N LEU A 11 -3.37 -0.70 -9.69
CA LEU A 11 -3.52 0.44 -10.60
C LEU A 11 -4.91 0.45 -11.26
N ASP A 12 -5.40 -0.68 -11.73
CA ASP A 12 -6.75 -0.82 -12.31
C ASP A 12 -7.83 -0.44 -11.28
N LEU A 13 -7.66 -0.87 -10.03
CA LEU A 13 -8.53 -0.49 -8.91
C LEU A 13 -8.48 1.02 -8.62
N ALA A 14 -7.28 1.60 -8.58
CA ALA A 14 -7.12 3.04 -8.37
C ALA A 14 -7.78 3.85 -9.48
N GLN A 15 -7.64 3.44 -10.74
CA GLN A 15 -8.31 4.07 -11.89
C GLN A 15 -9.84 3.95 -11.79
N ALA A 16 -10.36 2.82 -11.31
CA ALA A 16 -11.78 2.65 -11.08
C ALA A 16 -12.30 3.62 -10.00
N VAL A 17 -11.54 3.79 -8.90
CA VAL A 17 -11.84 4.75 -7.82
C VAL A 17 -11.74 6.20 -8.33
N ASP A 18 -10.74 6.53 -9.15
CA ASP A 18 -10.55 7.87 -9.70
C ASP A 18 -11.73 8.38 -10.52
N ARG A 19 -12.49 7.49 -11.17
CA ARG A 19 -13.74 7.87 -11.84
C ARG A 19 -14.74 8.43 -10.84
N THR A 20 -14.94 7.76 -9.71
CA THR A 20 -15.79 8.23 -8.63
C THR A 20 -15.22 9.51 -7.99
N MET A 21 -13.91 9.59 -7.77
CA MET A 21 -13.30 10.83 -7.25
C MET A 21 -13.61 12.04 -8.15
N LYS A 22 -13.49 11.89 -9.47
CA LYS A 22 -13.83 12.93 -10.46
C LYS A 22 -15.30 13.31 -10.45
N GLU A 23 -16.22 12.34 -10.35
CA GLU A 23 -17.67 12.59 -10.28
C GLU A 23 -18.03 13.49 -9.09
N PHE A 24 -17.35 13.31 -7.97
CA PHE A 24 -17.52 14.11 -6.76
C PHE A 24 -16.59 15.34 -6.68
N ARG A 25 -15.85 15.64 -7.76
CA ARG A 25 -14.90 16.76 -7.87
C ARG A 25 -13.79 16.73 -6.80
N LEU A 26 -13.33 15.53 -6.47
CA LEU A 26 -12.21 15.27 -5.57
C LEU A 26 -10.92 15.08 -6.38
N GLU A 27 -9.78 15.17 -5.69
CA GLU A 27 -8.48 14.83 -6.26
C GLU A 27 -8.40 13.34 -6.58
N THR A 28 -7.74 13.03 -7.69
CA THR A 28 -7.42 11.66 -8.11
C THR A 28 -6.17 11.15 -7.41
N PHE A 29 -5.87 9.87 -7.57
CA PHE A 29 -4.68 9.27 -7.04
C PHE A 29 -3.38 9.88 -7.61
N TYR A 30 -2.25 9.64 -6.94
CA TYR A 30 -0.95 10.18 -7.31
C TYR A 30 -0.55 9.82 -8.75
N THR A 31 0.08 10.78 -9.46
CA THR A 31 0.55 10.60 -10.84
C THR A 31 1.53 9.42 -10.99
N GLU A 32 2.42 9.26 -10.02
CA GLU A 32 3.40 8.17 -9.94
C GLU A 32 3.13 7.36 -8.66
N PRO A 33 2.25 6.35 -8.73
CA PRO A 33 1.82 5.63 -7.54
C PRO A 33 2.87 4.63 -7.04
N SER A 34 3.12 4.65 -5.73
CA SER A 34 3.85 3.57 -5.02
C SER A 34 2.94 2.93 -3.98
N PHE A 35 2.43 1.74 -4.30
CA PHE A 35 1.60 0.97 -3.40
C PHE A 35 2.47 0.24 -2.37
N HIS A 36 2.12 0.36 -1.10
CA HIS A 36 2.90 -0.23 -0.01
C HIS A 36 2.04 -0.56 1.21
N VAL A 37 2.54 -1.49 2.02
CA VAL A 37 2.06 -1.72 3.38
C VAL A 37 2.95 -0.95 4.35
N SER A 38 2.32 -0.05 5.12
CA SER A 38 2.97 0.64 6.23
C SER A 38 3.00 -0.27 7.46
N LEU A 39 4.20 -0.55 7.98
CA LEU A 39 4.40 -1.42 9.14
C LEU A 39 4.45 -0.65 10.45
N ALA A 40 5.05 0.55 10.42
CA ALA A 40 5.19 1.44 11.56
C ALA A 40 5.26 2.90 11.09
N TRP A 41 5.07 3.85 12.01
CA TRP A 41 5.22 5.27 11.76
C TRP A 41 5.74 5.99 13.00
N CYS A 42 6.35 7.15 12.82
CA CYS A 42 6.88 8.01 13.88
C CYS A 42 6.50 9.47 13.63
N VAL A 43 6.59 10.31 14.67
CA VAL A 43 6.36 11.75 14.55
C VAL A 43 7.63 12.45 14.08
N GLY A 44 7.49 13.36 13.11
CA GLY A 44 8.60 14.12 12.55
C GLY A 44 9.28 13.42 11.37
N ASP A 45 10.23 14.12 10.75
CA ASP A 45 11.03 13.59 9.65
C ASP A 45 12.29 12.91 10.19
N LEU A 46 12.34 11.60 10.07
CA LEU A 46 13.49 10.77 10.44
C LEU A 46 14.14 10.10 9.23
N THR A 47 13.87 10.58 8.00
CA THR A 47 14.32 9.92 6.76
C THR A 47 15.82 9.63 6.78
N GLY A 48 16.65 10.63 7.13
CA GLY A 48 18.10 10.46 7.19
C GLY A 48 18.60 9.50 8.27
N GLN A 49 17.88 9.36 9.40
CA GLN A 49 18.22 8.36 10.43
C GLN A 49 17.78 6.95 10.01
N MET A 50 16.79 6.86 9.13
CA MET A 50 16.17 5.62 8.72
C MET A 50 16.87 4.97 7.52
N GLU A 51 17.71 5.70 6.78
CA GLU A 51 18.41 5.17 5.59
C GLU A 51 19.24 3.92 5.90
N GLU A 52 20.09 3.97 6.93
CA GLU A 52 20.90 2.80 7.35
C GLU A 52 20.01 1.68 7.90
N CYS A 53 19.04 2.04 8.74
CA CYS A 53 18.10 1.09 9.36
C CYS A 53 17.29 0.31 8.31
N ILE A 54 16.80 0.97 7.25
CA ILE A 54 16.06 0.32 6.16
C ILE A 54 16.92 -0.71 5.45
N GLN A 55 18.21 -0.42 5.20
CA GLN A 55 19.10 -1.39 4.57
C GLN A 55 19.35 -2.61 5.46
N GLU A 56 19.53 -2.41 6.76
CA GLU A 56 19.66 -3.52 7.72
C GLU A 56 18.37 -4.35 7.80
N MET A 57 17.21 -3.69 7.88
CA MET A 57 15.92 -4.37 7.87
C MET A 57 15.69 -5.18 6.59
N GLN A 58 16.07 -4.64 5.43
CA GLN A 58 15.97 -5.36 4.17
C GLN A 58 16.86 -6.62 4.17
N ARG A 59 18.10 -6.51 4.66
CA ARG A 59 18.99 -7.69 4.80
C ARG A 59 18.38 -8.76 5.71
N LEU A 60 17.79 -8.36 6.84
CA LEU A 60 17.13 -9.31 7.75
C LEU A 60 15.94 -10.04 7.09
N ILE A 61 15.21 -9.36 6.20
CA ILE A 61 14.11 -9.94 5.41
C ILE A 61 14.64 -10.91 4.34
N ASP A 62 15.75 -10.54 3.69
CA ASP A 62 16.35 -11.32 2.60
C ASP A 62 17.10 -12.56 3.11
N ASP A 63 17.81 -12.43 4.23
CA ASP A 63 18.63 -13.48 4.87
C ASP A 63 17.80 -14.44 5.75
N HIS A 64 16.48 -14.33 5.71
CA HIS A 64 15.58 -15.20 6.45
C HIS A 64 15.83 -16.68 6.08
N GLU A 65 15.93 -17.56 7.09
CA GLU A 65 16.47 -18.94 6.94
C GLU A 65 15.68 -19.81 5.94
N GLU A 66 14.40 -19.48 5.71
CA GLU A 66 13.53 -20.18 4.75
C GLU A 66 13.57 -19.57 3.33
N GLY A 67 14.48 -18.64 3.07
CA GLY A 67 14.53 -17.79 1.87
C GLY A 67 13.82 -16.44 2.07
N PRO A 68 13.78 -15.58 1.03
CA PRO A 68 13.24 -14.23 1.15
C PRO A 68 11.81 -14.24 1.70
N PHE A 69 11.56 -13.49 2.77
CA PHE A 69 10.21 -13.40 3.33
C PHE A 69 9.26 -12.70 2.34
N LEU A 70 8.25 -13.43 1.86
CA LEU A 70 7.23 -12.92 0.94
C LEU A 70 5.89 -12.77 1.64
N LEU A 71 5.46 -11.52 1.86
CA LEU A 71 4.10 -11.24 2.30
C LEU A 71 3.11 -11.45 1.14
N ARG A 72 2.39 -12.55 1.17
CA ARG A 72 1.26 -12.80 0.25
C ARG A 72 -0.03 -12.36 0.90
N LEU A 73 -0.72 -11.41 0.28
CA LEU A 73 -2.01 -10.91 0.71
C LEU A 73 -3.05 -11.30 -0.32
N ASP A 74 -4.05 -12.06 0.13
CA ASP A 74 -5.26 -12.31 -0.65
C ASP A 74 -6.27 -11.21 -0.33
N CYS A 75 -6.40 -10.25 -1.24
CA CYS A 75 -7.25 -9.08 -1.07
C CYS A 75 -8.70 -9.45 -1.38
N VAL A 76 -9.57 -9.42 -0.37
CA VAL A 76 -10.98 -9.84 -0.49
C VAL A 76 -11.98 -8.70 -0.58
N GLU A 77 -11.58 -7.48 -0.21
CA GLU A 77 -12.47 -6.32 -0.20
C GLU A 77 -11.71 -4.99 -0.30
N LEU A 78 -12.41 -3.97 -0.78
CA LEU A 78 -12.03 -2.56 -0.65
C LEU A 78 -12.76 -1.95 0.55
N ARG A 79 -12.12 -0.98 1.20
CA ARG A 79 -12.72 -0.21 2.30
C ARG A 79 -12.65 1.28 2.03
N CYS A 80 -13.78 1.97 2.18
CA CYS A 80 -13.86 3.42 2.15
C CYS A 80 -14.20 3.95 3.54
N SER A 81 -13.37 4.85 4.06
CA SER A 81 -13.56 5.49 5.36
C SER A 81 -13.97 6.94 5.16
N THR A 82 -15.06 7.35 5.82
CA THR A 82 -15.54 8.74 5.83
C THR A 82 -15.97 9.14 7.24
N GLY A 83 -15.20 10.05 7.84
CA GLY A 83 -15.34 10.37 9.26
C GLY A 83 -15.15 9.13 10.13
N ASN A 84 -16.17 8.78 10.91
CA ASN A 84 -16.19 7.59 11.77
C ASN A 84 -16.94 6.38 11.16
N LYS A 85 -17.25 6.42 9.86
CA LYS A 85 -17.94 5.33 9.15
C LYS A 85 -16.98 4.61 8.22
N THR A 86 -17.13 3.29 8.13
CA THR A 86 -16.39 2.43 7.19
C THR A 86 -17.37 1.65 6.33
N PHE A 87 -17.23 1.78 5.02
CA PHE A 87 -17.98 1.06 4.00
C PHE A 87 -17.09 -0.02 3.38
N ARG A 88 -17.65 -1.20 3.13
CA ARG A 88 -16.94 -2.36 2.61
C ARG A 88 -17.51 -2.74 1.24
N PHE A 89 -16.63 -3.07 0.30
CA PHE A 89 -16.97 -3.49 -1.04
C PHE A 89 -16.23 -4.81 -1.33
N PRO A 90 -16.92 -5.97 -1.31
CA PRO A 90 -16.27 -7.25 -1.58
C PRO A 90 -15.77 -7.29 -3.03
N LEU A 91 -14.59 -7.90 -3.24
CA LEU A 91 -14.07 -8.19 -4.57
C LEU A 91 -14.65 -9.53 -5.05
N GLU A 92 -14.91 -9.63 -6.35
CA GLU A 92 -15.32 -10.90 -6.95
C GLU A 92 -14.14 -11.89 -6.93
N PRO A 93 -14.40 -13.19 -6.67
CA PRO A 93 -13.36 -14.22 -6.65
C PRO A 93 -12.75 -14.53 -8.02
#